data_AF-A0A7V7DDU8-F1
#
_entry.id   AF-A0A7V7DDU8-F1
#
_cell.length_a   1.000
_cell.length_b   1.000
_cell.length_c   1.000
_cell.angle_alpha   90.00
_cell.angle_beta   90.00
_cell.angle_gamma   90.00
#
_symmetry.space_group_name_H-M   'P 1'
#
loop_
_entity.id
_entity.type
_entity.pdbx_description
1 polymer ?
#
loop_
_entity_poly.entity_id
_entity_poly.type
_entity_poly.pdbx_seq_one_letter_code
_entity_poly.pdbx_strand_id
1 'polypeptide(L)' 'MYIDPVCWAKVSSDMKDFKATYLMRTYYFCSESCLKDFDADPEKYLDSLSSKWKGWGKHYLTRFIKATGFNLF' A
#
# COMPACT_ATOMS: atom_id res chain seq x y z
N MET A 1 12.35 10.54 1.55
CA MET A 1 11.02 11.08 1.20
C MET A 1 10.02 9.95 1.42
N TYR A 2 9.15 10.09 2.41
CA TYR A 2 8.13 9.10 2.76
C TYR A 2 6.74 9.64 2.43
N ILE A 3 5.77 8.75 2.27
CA ILE A 3 4.37 9.11 2.05
C ILE A 3 3.57 8.63 3.26
N ASP A 4 2.84 9.56 3.86
CA ASP A 4 1.88 9.27 4.91
C ASP A 4 0.73 8.43 4.33
N PRO A 5 0.50 7.18 4.80
CA PRO A 5 -0.54 6.31 4.24
C PRO A 5 -1.98 6.80 4.55
N VAL A 6 -2.16 7.68 5.54
CA VAL A 6 -3.47 8.21 5.93
C VAL A 6 -3.88 9.37 5.03
N CYS A 7 -3.01 10.37 4.89
CA CYS A 7 -3.34 11.63 4.19
C CYS A 7 -2.58 11.84 2.88
N TRP A 8 -1.64 10.95 2.54
CA TRP A 8 -0.86 10.96 1.30
C TRP A 8 0.08 12.18 1.19
N ALA A 9 0.32 12.87 2.30
CA ALA A 9 1.28 13.94 2.39
C ALA A 9 2.72 13.41 2.25
N LYS A 10 3.59 14.25 1.67
CA LYS A 10 5.03 13.98 1.63
C LYS A 10 5.63 14.30 3.00
N VAL A 11 6.33 13.34 3.57
CA VAL A 11 7.02 13.45 4.84
C VAL A 11 8.52 13.44 4.59
N SER A 12 9.24 14.43 5.13
CA SER A 12 10.70 14.46 5.10
C SER A 12 11.27 13.49 6.15
N SER A 13 12.47 12.98 5.91
CA SER A 13 13.17 12.10 6.85
C SER A 13 13.54 12.77 8.18
N ASP A 14 13.38 14.09 8.25
CA ASP A 14 13.66 14.89 9.44
C ASP A 14 12.51 14.82 10.46
N MET A 15 11.30 14.47 10.01
CA MET A 15 10.15 14.18 10.86
C MET A 15 10.29 12.78 11.49
N LYS A 16 11.20 12.67 12.47
CA LYS A 16 11.48 11.40 13.20
C LYS A 16 10.47 11.08 14.30
N ASP A 17 9.61 12.05 14.64
CA ASP A 17 8.77 12.01 15.84
C ASP A 17 7.49 11.18 15.64
N PHE A 18 6.96 11.10 14.41
CA PHE A 18 5.72 10.36 14.13
C PHE A 18 5.98 9.18 13.19
N LYS A 19 6.16 8.00 13.79
CA LYS A 19 6.39 6.74 13.07
C LYS A 19 5.77 5.55 13.78
N ALA A 20 5.31 4.58 12.99
CA ALA A 20 4.79 3.30 13.47
C ALA A 20 5.48 2.16 12.74
N THR A 21 5.69 1.04 13.43
CA THR A 21 6.18 -0.18 12.82
C THR A 21 5.05 -1.19 12.75
N TYR A 22 4.67 -1.58 11.53
CA TYR A 22 3.62 -2.55 11.27
C TYR A 22 4.10 -3.55 10.22
N LEU A 23 3.92 -4.86 10.47
CA LEU A 23 4.40 -5.95 9.60
C LEU A 23 5.87 -5.81 9.18
N MET A 24 6.75 -5.48 10.14
CA MET A 24 8.18 -5.24 9.91
C MET A 24 8.50 -4.10 8.92
N ARG A 25 7.55 -3.19 8.67
CA ARG A 25 7.74 -1.97 7.89
C ARG A 25 7.54 -0.75 8.76
N THR A 26 8.40 0.26 8.60
CA THR A 26 8.27 1.54 9.29
C THR A 26 7.55 2.55 8.39
N TYR A 27 6.44 3.09 8.91
CA TYR A 27 5.63 4.13 8.29
C TYR A 27 5.90 5.46 8.99
N TYR A 28 5.81 6.55 8.22
CA TYR A 28 6.06 7.92 8.70
C TYR A 28 4.82 8.75 8.45
N PHE A 29 4.50 9.64 9.40
CA PHE A 29 3.27 10.41 9.39
C PHE A 29 3.57 11.91 9.46
N CYS A 30 2.70 12.71 8.84
CA CYS A 30 2.85 14.17 8.86
C CYS A 30 2.44 14.81 10.20
N SER A 31 1.68 14.09 11.03
CA SER A 31 1.18 14.55 12.33
C SER A 31 0.88 13.38 13.27
N GLU A 32 0.75 13.67 14.56
CA GLU A 32 0.32 12.71 15.59
C GLU A 32 -1.09 12.15 15.30
N SER A 33 -1.98 12.97 14.72
CA SER A 33 -3.34 12.54 14.38
C SER A 33 -3.32 11.43 13.33
N CYS A 34 -2.52 11.57 12.26
CA CYS A 34 -2.38 10.52 11.25
C CYS A 34 -1.74 9.25 11.82
N LEU A 35 -0.80 9.38 12.76
CA LEU A 35 -0.26 8.23 13.48
C LEU A 35 -1.35 7.49 14.27
N LYS A 36 -2.18 8.22 15.05
CA LYS A 36 -3.28 7.63 15.83
C LYS A 36 -4.33 6.96 14.96
N ASP A 37 -4.70 7.60 13.85
CA ASP A 37 -5.64 7.04 12.88
C ASP A 37 -5.10 5.73 12.29
N PHE A 38 -3.80 5.69 11.96
CA PHE A 38 -3.14 4.49 11.45
C PHE A 38 -3.04 3.39 12.52
N ASP A 39 -2.69 3.72 13.77
CA ASP A 39 -2.61 2.73 14.85
C ASP A 39 -3.99 2.13 15.20
N ALA A 40 -5.07 2.88 14.99
CA ALA A 40 -6.43 2.40 15.25
C ALA A 40 -6.88 1.32 14.25
N ASP A 41 -6.51 1.46 12.97
CA ASP A 41 -6.87 0.50 11.91
C ASP A 41 -5.85 0.55 10.75
N PRO A 42 -4.67 -0.08 10.90
CA PRO A 42 -3.61 0.00 9.91
C PRO A 42 -3.98 -0.74 8.61
N GLU A 43 -4.78 -1.80 8.70
CA GLU A 43 -5.19 -2.60 7.55
C GLU A 43 -6.01 -1.79 6.56
N LYS A 44 -6.93 -0.94 7.03
CA LYS A 44 -7.72 -0.03 6.19
C LYS A 44 -6.89 0.86 5.29
N TYR A 45 -5.75 1.36 5.77
CA TYR A 45 -4.88 2.24 4.99
C TYR A 45 -3.95 1.44 4.06
N LEU A 46 -3.61 0.20 4.42
CA LEU A 46 -2.72 -0.67 3.66
C LEU A 46 -3.42 -1.49 2.57
N ASP A 47 -4.70 -1.81 2.72
CA ASP A 47 -5.48 -2.56 1.72
C ASP A 47 -5.69 -1.78 0.42
N SER A 48 -5.68 -0.46 0.50
CA SER A 48 -5.74 0.43 -0.67
C SER A 48 -4.50 0.34 -1.57
N LEU A 49 -3.35 -0.11 -1.03
CA LEU A 49 -2.10 -0.27 -1.79
C LEU A 49 -2.07 -1.59 -2.58
N SER A 50 -2.72 -2.67 -2.10
CA SER A 50 -2.69 -3.99 -2.76
C SER A 50 -3.82 -4.22 -3.78
N SER A 51 -4.90 -3.45 -3.69
CA SER A 51 -6.14 -3.68 -4.46
C SER A 51 -6.17 -3.03 -5.85
N LYS A 52 -5.26 -2.09 -6.16
CA LYS A 52 -5.29 -1.35 -7.44
C LYS A 52 -4.94 -2.18 -8.69
N TRP A 53 -4.42 -3.41 -8.53
CA TRP A 53 -3.98 -4.26 -9.66
C TRP A 53 -4.88 -5.48 -9.94
N LYS A 54 -6.01 -5.64 -9.23
CA LYS A 54 -6.93 -6.77 -9.45
C LYS A 54 -7.84 -6.63 -10.68
N GLY A 55 -7.67 -5.58 -11.49
CA GLY A 55 -8.56 -5.26 -12.64
C GLY A 55 -7.92 -5.29 -14.03
N TRP A 56 -6.73 -4.72 -14.23
CA TRP A 56 -6.16 -4.53 -15.58
C TRP A 56 -5.37 -5.72 -16.14
N GLY A 57 -4.83 -6.60 -15.28
CA GLY A 57 -4.02 -7.75 -15.71
C GLY A 57 -4.83 -8.98 -16.18
N LYS A 58 -6.12 -9.04 -15.84
CA LYS A 58 -6.93 -10.24 -16.15
C LYS A 58 -7.15 -10.42 -17.64
N HIS A 59 -7.41 -9.34 -18.38
CA HIS A 59 -7.66 -9.43 -19.82
C HIS A 59 -6.41 -9.83 -20.62
N TYR A 60 -5.22 -9.40 -20.19
CA TYR A 60 -3.96 -9.84 -20.81
C TYR A 60 -3.69 -11.32 -20.52
N LEU A 61 -3.83 -11.76 -19.27
CA LEU A 61 -3.61 -13.16 -18.89
C LEU A 61 -4.60 -14.10 -19.61
N THR A 62 -5.89 -13.75 -19.69
CA THR A 62 -6.88 -14.54 -20.42
C THR A 62 -6.58 -14.61 -21.92
N ARG A 63 -6.08 -13.53 -22.54
CA ARG A 63 -5.61 -13.56 -23.94
C ARG A 63 -4.32 -14.36 -24.12
N PHE A 64 -3.40 -14.29 -23.18
CA PHE A 64 -2.11 -15.00 -23.24
C PHE A 64 -2.31 -16.51 -23.13
N ILE A 65 -3.10 -16.99 -22.15
CA ILE A 65 -3.44 -18.41 -21.97
C ILE A 65 -4.13 -18.98 -23.22
N LYS A 66 -5.07 -18.21 -23.82
CA LYS A 66 -5.76 -18.62 -25.05
C LYS A 66 -4.83 -18.68 -26.28
N ALA A 67 -3.79 -17.85 -26.33
CA ALA A 67 -2.86 -17.78 -27.45
C ALA A 67 -1.72 -18.80 -27.37
N THR A 68 -1.29 -19.20 -26.16
CA THR A 68 -0.11 -20.06 -25.97
C THR A 68 -0.45 -21.48 -25.50
N GLY A 69 -1.69 -21.78 -25.11
CA GLY A 69 -2.09 -23.11 -24.65
C GLY A 69 -1.45 -23.55 -23.33
N PHE A 70 -0.84 -22.62 -22.57
CA PHE A 70 -0.21 -22.91 -21.29
C PHE A 70 -1.28 -23.02 -20.19
N ASN A 71 -1.65 -24.25 -19.84
CA ASN A 71 -2.48 -24.53 -18.66
C ASN A 71 -1.60 -24.46 -17.40
N LEU A 72 -1.84 -23.46 -16.55
CA LEU A 72 -1.43 -23.49 -15.15
C LEU A 72 -2.46 -24.31 -14.38
N PHE A 73 -2.16 -25.60 -14.14
CA PHE A 73 -2.73 -26.35 -13.02
C PHE A 73 -2.10 -25.88 -11.71
#